data_AF-A0A353R679-F1
#
_entry.id   AF-A0A353R679-F1
#
_cell.length_a   1.000
_cell.length_b   1.000
_cell.length_c   1.000
_cell.angle_alpha   90.00
_cell.angle_beta   90.00
_cell.angle_gamma   90.00
#
_symmetry.space_group_name_H-M   'P 1'
#
loop_
_entity.id
_entity.type
_entity.pdbx_description
1 polymer ?
#
loop_
_entity_poly.entity_id
_entity_poly.type
_entity_poly.pdbx_seq_one_letter_code
_entity_poly.pdbx_strand_id
1 'polypeptide(L)'
;MKKLKMFRYYLISSVLVISCFISLASCELPGHSDGEPASDYSKTANWLSLPSGSLKNVDIFYVYPTSWYKKDPAEPNFCAIHHPIMLHGSQSAFHRQATAFETVGNMYAPYYRQADAVYTLTLPSDKRWAVIDSIPAKDVIAAFDYYIKNYNKGKPYILVGHSQGSQVLLLLLKKYMPENP
;
A
#
# COMPACT_ATOMS: atom_id res chain seq x y z
N MET A 1 -69.16 -62.23 -7.23
CA MET A 1 -69.68 -61.17 -6.33
C MET A 1 -68.60 -60.10 -6.16
N LYS A 2 -69.02 -58.83 -6.17
CA LYS A 2 -68.21 -57.59 -6.36
C LYS A 2 -67.27 -57.24 -5.19
N LYS A 3 -66.39 -56.25 -5.47
CA LYS A 3 -65.72 -55.24 -4.59
C LYS A 3 -64.38 -55.70 -3.98
N LEU A 4 -63.32 -54.89 -3.81
CA LEU A 4 -63.04 -53.45 -4.01
C LEU A 4 -61.51 -53.23 -3.91
N LYS A 5 -61.01 -52.23 -4.64
CA LYS A 5 -59.75 -51.42 -4.52
C LYS A 5 -58.70 -51.79 -3.45
N MET A 6 -57.42 -51.65 -3.83
CA MET A 6 -56.55 -50.51 -3.45
C MET A 6 -55.11 -50.77 -3.92
N PHE A 7 -54.65 -49.97 -4.89
CA PHE A 7 -53.27 -49.96 -5.39
C PHE A 7 -52.40 -49.17 -4.39
N ARG A 8 -51.36 -49.78 -3.84
CA ARG A 8 -50.36 -49.11 -2.98
C ARG A 8 -48.99 -49.24 -3.64
N TYR A 9 -48.59 -48.16 -4.33
CA TYR A 9 -47.21 -47.93 -4.74
C TYR A 9 -46.35 -47.71 -3.49
N TYR A 10 -45.27 -48.47 -3.32
CA TYR A 10 -44.24 -48.15 -2.35
C TYR A 10 -43.07 -47.46 -3.06
N LEU A 11 -42.82 -46.26 -2.57
CA LEU A 11 -41.91 -45.22 -3.00
C LEU A 11 -40.45 -45.65 -2.77
N ILE A 12 -39.61 -45.53 -3.80
CA ILE A 12 -38.15 -45.70 -3.74
C ILE A 12 -37.59 -44.57 -2.86
N SER A 13 -36.92 -44.91 -1.76
CA SER A 13 -36.23 -43.96 -0.90
C SER A 13 -34.89 -43.57 -1.54
N SER A 14 -34.81 -42.36 -2.07
CA SER A 14 -33.56 -41.70 -2.49
C SER A 14 -33.00 -40.91 -1.30
N VAL A 15 -31.86 -41.36 -0.77
CA VAL A 15 -31.09 -40.63 0.24
C VAL A 15 -30.34 -39.49 -0.45
N LEU A 16 -30.80 -38.26 -0.25
CA LEU A 16 -30.20 -37.05 -0.77
C LEU A 16 -29.25 -36.49 0.31
N VAL A 17 -27.95 -36.75 0.15
CA VAL A 17 -26.91 -36.21 1.04
C VAL A 17 -26.72 -34.73 0.70
N ILE A 18 -27.33 -33.85 1.49
CA ILE A 18 -27.14 -32.41 1.40
C ILE A 18 -25.82 -32.08 2.12
N SER A 19 -24.75 -31.87 1.36
CA SER A 19 -23.52 -31.28 1.90
C SER A 19 -23.75 -29.79 2.15
N CYS A 20 -23.96 -29.45 3.42
CA CYS A 20 -24.01 -28.08 3.88
C CYS A 20 -22.59 -27.51 3.85
N PHE A 21 -22.25 -26.74 2.81
CA PHE A 21 -21.03 -25.94 2.79
C PHE A 21 -21.18 -24.84 3.84
N ILE A 22 -20.56 -25.04 5.00
CA ILE A 22 -20.40 -24.01 6.01
C ILE A 22 -19.32 -23.05 5.48
N SER A 23 -19.76 -21.96 4.85
CA SER A 23 -18.90 -20.81 4.59
C SER A 23 -18.45 -20.25 5.94
N LEU A 24 -17.17 -20.44 6.26
CA LEU A 24 -16.50 -19.69 7.31
C LEU A 24 -16.45 -18.23 6.85
N ALA A 25 -17.39 -17.43 7.32
CA ALA A 25 -17.27 -15.98 7.26
C ALA A 25 -16.09 -15.58 8.16
N SER A 26 -14.92 -15.35 7.56
CA SER A 26 -13.85 -14.60 8.22
C SER A 26 -14.41 -13.23 8.58
N CYS A 27 -14.35 -12.86 9.86
CA CYS A 27 -14.52 -11.47 10.27
C CYS A 27 -13.34 -10.67 9.68
N GLU A 28 -13.56 -10.04 8.53
CA GLU A 28 -12.65 -9.03 8.01
C GLU A 28 -12.62 -7.85 8.98
N LEU A 29 -11.42 -7.47 9.42
CA LEU A 29 -11.22 -6.24 10.15
C LEU A 29 -11.61 -5.07 9.23
N PRO A 30 -12.41 -4.10 9.69
CA PRO A 30 -12.78 -2.95 8.86
C PRO A 30 -11.52 -2.13 8.58
N GLY A 31 -11.09 -2.07 7.32
CA GLY A 31 -10.07 -1.11 6.86
C GLY A 31 -8.85 -1.65 6.11
N HIS A 32 -8.82 -2.89 5.62
CA HIS A 32 -7.82 -3.32 4.63
C HIS A 32 -8.38 -3.13 3.21
N SER A 33 -7.98 -2.05 2.52
CA SER A 33 -8.30 -1.87 1.10
C SER A 33 -7.31 -2.62 0.21
N ASP A 34 -7.21 -3.95 0.40
CA ASP A 34 -6.31 -4.78 -0.40
C ASP A 34 -6.64 -4.69 -1.90
N GLY A 35 -7.89 -4.38 -2.25
CA GLY A 35 -8.35 -4.21 -3.62
C GLY A 35 -8.10 -2.84 -4.28
N GLU A 36 -7.68 -1.80 -3.54
CA GLU A 36 -7.39 -0.51 -4.18
C GLU A 36 -6.04 -0.56 -4.90
N PRO A 37 -5.96 -0.17 -6.19
CA PRO A 37 -4.70 -0.15 -6.92
C PRO A 37 -3.73 0.87 -6.32
N ALA A 38 -2.44 0.70 -6.60
CA ALA A 38 -1.43 1.71 -6.29
C ALA A 38 -1.72 3.03 -7.01
N SER A 39 -1.21 4.13 -6.47
CA SER A 39 -1.23 5.42 -7.15
C SER A 39 -0.48 5.37 -8.49
N ASP A 40 -0.95 6.12 -9.48
CA ASP A 40 -0.39 6.11 -10.84
C ASP A 40 0.85 7.01 -10.96
N TYR A 41 2.04 6.42 -10.88
CA TYR A 41 3.31 7.16 -10.91
C TYR A 41 3.78 7.62 -12.30
N SER A 42 3.01 7.35 -13.35
CA SER A 42 3.20 8.02 -14.65
C SER A 42 2.82 9.50 -14.62
N LYS A 43 2.02 9.90 -13.63
CA LYS A 43 1.62 11.29 -13.42
C LYS A 43 2.67 12.02 -12.60
N THR A 44 3.25 13.08 -13.17
CA THR A 44 4.21 13.95 -12.47
C THR A 44 3.63 14.55 -11.19
N ALA A 45 2.31 14.76 -11.12
CA ALA A 45 1.61 15.23 -9.92
C ALA A 45 1.68 14.26 -8.73
N ASN A 46 2.09 13.00 -8.93
CA ASN A 46 2.32 12.02 -7.87
C ASN A 46 3.76 12.01 -7.36
N TRP A 47 4.55 13.00 -7.75
CA TRP A 47 5.92 13.17 -7.28
C TRP A 47 6.09 14.50 -6.54
N LEU A 48 6.57 14.41 -5.31
CA LEU A 48 7.03 15.56 -4.54
C LEU A 48 8.27 16.19 -5.16
N SER A 49 9.17 15.36 -5.69
CA SER A 49 10.37 15.81 -6.38
C SER A 49 10.64 14.92 -7.60
N LEU A 50 10.80 15.56 -8.75
CA LEU A 50 11.33 14.99 -9.98
C LEU A 50 12.47 15.88 -10.47
N PRO A 51 13.68 15.35 -10.68
CA PRO A 51 14.81 16.13 -11.17
C PRO A 51 14.54 16.69 -12.57
N SER A 52 14.99 17.92 -12.79
CA SER A 52 14.95 18.59 -14.09
C SER A 52 16.31 19.22 -14.41
N GLY A 53 16.60 19.42 -15.69
CA GLY A 53 17.87 20.00 -16.13
C GLY A 53 19.04 19.01 -16.14
N SER A 54 20.23 19.50 -15.77
CA SER A 54 21.46 18.69 -15.81
C SER A 54 21.49 17.69 -14.65
N LEU A 55 21.55 16.41 -14.99
CA LEU A 55 21.48 15.32 -14.03
C LEU A 55 22.88 14.89 -13.55
N LYS A 56 23.00 14.60 -12.26
CA LYS A 56 24.16 13.96 -11.63
C LYS A 56 24.25 12.49 -11.97
N ASN A 57 25.38 11.86 -11.64
CA ASN A 57 25.65 10.45 -11.90
C ASN A 57 25.00 9.47 -10.90
N VAL A 58 24.49 9.99 -9.78
CA VAL A 58 23.81 9.21 -8.73
C VAL A 58 22.39 9.74 -8.56
N ASP A 59 21.45 8.84 -8.32
CA ASP A 59 20.07 9.18 -7.99
C ASP A 59 19.79 8.95 -6.50
N ILE A 60 18.90 9.73 -5.92
CA ILE A 60 18.45 9.58 -4.53
C ILE A 60 16.95 9.30 -4.56
N PHE A 61 16.55 8.11 -4.13
CA PHE A 61 15.14 7.78 -3.98
C PHE A 61 14.74 7.99 -2.52
N TYR A 62 14.08 9.12 -2.27
CA TYR A 62 13.73 9.59 -0.94
C TYR A 62 12.26 9.32 -0.61
N VAL A 63 12.03 8.61 0.50
CA VAL A 63 10.70 8.33 1.05
C VAL A 63 10.56 9.08 2.37
N TYR A 64 9.81 10.17 2.35
CA TYR A 64 9.62 11.07 3.48
C TYR A 64 8.83 10.40 4.62
N PRO A 65 8.91 10.91 5.86
CA PRO A 65 8.15 10.36 6.99
C PRO A 65 6.66 10.62 6.85
N THR A 66 5.87 10.11 7.80
CA THR A 66 4.47 10.51 7.90
C THR A 66 4.34 12.04 8.00
N SER A 67 3.60 12.63 7.07
CA SER A 67 3.35 14.07 6.92
C SER A 67 1.86 14.40 7.08
N TRP A 68 1.07 13.43 7.54
CA TRP A 68 -0.35 13.57 7.76
C TRP A 68 -0.77 12.94 9.09
N TYR A 69 -1.79 13.55 9.69
CA TYR A 69 -2.51 13.00 10.82
C TYR A 69 -3.97 13.36 10.70
N LYS A 70 -4.85 12.50 11.19
CA LYS A 70 -6.30 12.75 11.24
C LYS A 70 -6.61 13.89 12.20
N LYS A 71 -7.47 14.83 11.79
CA LYS A 71 -8.00 15.88 12.68
C LYS A 71 -9.26 15.40 13.38
N ASP A 72 -10.09 14.63 12.66
CA ASP A 72 -11.26 13.95 13.19
C ASP A 72 -10.99 12.44 13.27
N PRO A 73 -11.20 11.78 14.42
CA PRO A 73 -11.10 10.32 14.53
C PRO A 73 -11.90 9.54 13.49
N ALA A 74 -12.99 10.11 12.96
CA ALA A 74 -13.84 9.53 11.92
C ALA A 74 -13.19 9.55 10.51
N GLU A 75 -12.11 10.30 10.30
CA GLU A 75 -11.36 10.24 9.05
C GLU A 75 -10.78 8.82 8.82
N PRO A 76 -10.64 8.37 7.56
CA PRO A 76 -10.04 7.08 7.24
C PRO A 76 -8.63 6.98 7.80
N ASN A 77 -8.16 5.79 8.20
CA ASN A 77 -6.80 5.61 8.73
C ASN A 77 -5.67 5.81 7.72
N PHE A 78 -6.01 5.95 6.43
CA PHE A 78 -5.08 6.19 5.34
C PHE A 78 -5.42 7.48 4.62
N CYS A 79 -4.40 8.31 4.43
CA CYS A 79 -4.46 9.58 3.75
C CYS A 79 -4.59 9.40 2.23
N ALA A 80 -5.42 10.20 1.57
CA ALA A 80 -5.39 10.33 0.12
C ALA A 80 -4.03 10.91 -0.38
N ILE A 81 -3.57 10.50 -1.57
CA ILE A 81 -2.26 10.89 -2.11
C ILE A 81 -2.09 12.41 -2.33
N HIS A 82 -3.18 13.17 -2.45
CA HIS A 82 -3.14 14.63 -2.61
C HIS A 82 -3.80 15.39 -1.46
N HIS A 83 -3.87 14.78 -0.28
CA HIS A 83 -4.43 15.46 0.88
C HIS A 83 -3.61 16.72 1.23
N PRO A 84 -4.23 17.91 1.40
CA PRO A 84 -3.50 19.17 1.56
C PRO A 84 -2.49 19.19 2.72
N ILE A 85 -2.86 18.61 3.87
CA ILE A 85 -1.96 18.49 5.04
C ILE A 85 -0.71 17.68 4.68
N MET A 86 -0.89 16.57 3.96
CA MET A 86 0.20 15.69 3.55
C MET A 86 1.12 16.42 2.57
N LEU A 87 0.56 17.09 1.56
CA LEU A 87 1.34 17.85 0.57
C LEU A 87 2.19 18.94 1.24
N HIS A 88 1.63 19.70 2.17
CA HIS A 88 2.38 20.73 2.90
C HIS A 88 3.43 20.13 3.85
N GLY A 89 3.06 19.07 4.59
CA GLY A 89 3.96 18.41 5.53
C GLY A 89 5.13 17.71 4.86
N SER A 90 4.91 17.13 3.67
CA SER A 90 5.93 16.42 2.91
C SER A 90 6.95 17.38 2.30
N GLN A 91 6.52 18.55 1.81
CA GLN A 91 7.43 19.65 1.43
C GLN A 91 8.31 20.08 2.61
N SER A 92 7.70 20.26 3.79
CA SER A 92 8.44 20.62 5.02
C SER A 92 9.46 19.53 5.41
N ALA A 93 9.09 18.25 5.29
CA ALA A 93 9.99 17.14 5.56
C ALA A 93 11.13 17.06 4.54
N PHE A 94 10.84 17.26 3.26
CA PHE A 94 11.84 17.31 2.18
C PHE A 94 12.90 18.37 2.48
N HIS A 95 12.48 19.60 2.79
CA HIS A 95 13.42 20.68 3.06
C HIS A 95 14.31 20.43 4.29
N ARG A 96 13.79 19.71 5.30
CA ARG A 96 14.52 19.38 6.53
C ARG A 96 15.45 18.17 6.43
N GLN A 97 15.15 17.21 5.54
CA GLN A 97 15.79 15.89 5.54
C GLN A 97 16.46 15.56 4.22
N ALA A 98 15.78 15.82 3.10
CA ALA A 98 16.20 15.38 1.78
C ALA A 98 17.31 16.27 1.19
N THR A 99 17.31 17.56 1.54
CA THR A 99 18.27 18.57 1.07
C THR A 99 19.72 18.23 1.41
N ALA A 100 19.95 17.43 2.46
CA ALA A 100 21.26 16.90 2.80
C ALA A 100 21.92 16.08 1.67
N PHE A 101 21.12 15.56 0.73
CA PHE A 101 21.57 14.70 -0.37
C PHE A 101 21.57 15.40 -1.73
N GLU A 102 21.11 16.65 -1.84
CA GLU A 102 20.98 17.38 -3.12
C GLU A 102 22.33 17.64 -3.81
N THR A 103 23.40 17.76 -3.02
CA THR A 103 24.77 17.91 -3.52
C THR A 103 25.32 16.60 -4.10
N VAL A 104 24.77 15.45 -3.70
CA VAL A 104 25.23 14.11 -4.08
C VAL A 104 24.50 13.59 -5.31
N GLY A 105 23.18 13.70 -5.36
CA GLY A 105 22.40 13.04 -6.42
C GLY A 105 21.14 13.77 -6.87
N ASN A 106 20.44 13.15 -7.82
CA ASN A 106 19.17 13.64 -8.35
C ASN A 106 18.03 13.17 -7.44
N MET A 107 17.26 14.09 -6.88
CA MET A 107 16.21 13.77 -5.90
C MET A 107 14.93 13.28 -6.57
N TYR A 108 14.60 12.01 -6.38
CA TYR A 108 13.30 11.43 -6.70
C TYR A 108 12.54 11.17 -5.41
N ALA A 109 11.38 11.81 -5.24
CA ALA A 109 10.54 11.64 -4.06
C ALA A 109 9.08 11.47 -4.49
N PRO A 110 8.47 10.29 -4.33
CA PRO A 110 7.07 10.08 -4.66
C PRO A 110 6.16 10.58 -3.54
N TYR A 111 5.05 11.25 -3.88
CA TYR A 111 3.92 11.28 -2.95
C TYR A 111 3.37 9.86 -2.80
N TYR A 112 2.99 9.46 -1.59
CA TYR A 112 2.41 8.15 -1.34
C TYR A 112 1.30 8.26 -0.29
N ARG A 113 0.29 7.38 -0.37
CA ARG A 113 -0.77 7.31 0.65
C ARG A 113 -0.17 6.82 1.96
N GLN A 114 -0.39 7.61 3.02
CA GLN A 114 0.23 7.37 4.33
C GLN A 114 -0.77 6.83 5.33
N ALA A 115 -0.33 5.93 6.21
CA ALA A 115 -1.12 5.57 7.38
C ALA A 115 -0.96 6.65 8.47
N ASP A 116 -2.06 6.95 9.16
CA ASP A 116 -2.11 7.96 10.24
C ASP A 116 -1.07 7.68 11.32
N ALA A 117 -0.33 8.71 11.72
CA ALA A 117 0.75 8.56 12.69
C ALA A 117 0.24 8.13 14.07
N VAL A 118 -0.87 8.71 14.54
CA VAL A 118 -1.40 8.42 15.89
C VAL A 118 -1.95 6.99 15.93
N TYR A 119 -2.76 6.62 14.95
CA TYR A 119 -3.29 5.27 14.76
C TYR A 119 -2.18 4.23 14.69
N THR A 120 -1.16 4.44 13.84
CA THR A 120 -0.08 3.44 13.71
C THR A 120 0.73 3.27 15.00
N LEU A 121 0.94 4.35 15.76
CA LEU A 121 1.70 4.31 17.02
C LEU A 121 0.95 3.61 18.17
N THR A 122 -0.39 3.59 18.16
CA THR A 122 -1.18 2.87 19.19
C THR A 122 -1.28 1.37 18.94
N LEU A 123 -0.96 0.91 17.73
CA LEU A 123 -1.00 -0.51 17.38
C LEU A 123 0.20 -1.28 17.96
N PRO A 124 0.01 -2.56 18.33
CA PRO A 124 1.09 -3.52 18.51
C PRO A 124 1.97 -3.63 17.25
N SER A 125 3.22 -4.06 17.44
CA SER A 125 4.23 -4.05 16.36
C SER A 125 3.80 -4.85 15.13
N ASP A 126 3.24 -6.04 15.29
CA ASP A 126 2.77 -6.90 14.20
C ASP A 126 1.66 -6.23 13.39
N LYS A 127 0.68 -5.63 14.08
CA LYS A 127 -0.43 -4.91 13.45
C LYS A 127 0.03 -3.64 12.77
N ARG A 128 1.00 -2.92 13.36
CA ARG A 128 1.63 -1.76 12.75
C ARG A 128 2.32 -2.15 11.44
N TRP A 129 3.13 -3.20 11.44
CA TRP A 129 3.78 -3.67 10.22
C TRP A 129 2.78 -4.07 9.14
N ALA A 130 1.70 -4.77 9.49
CA ALA A 130 0.64 -5.10 8.54
C ALA A 130 -0.01 -3.84 7.90
N VAL A 131 -0.26 -2.79 8.69
CA VAL A 131 -0.77 -1.51 8.16
C VAL A 131 0.21 -0.87 7.19
N ILE A 132 1.50 -0.85 7.52
CA ILE A 132 2.54 -0.23 6.69
C ILE A 132 2.77 -1.03 5.41
N ASP A 133 2.66 -2.36 5.50
CA ASP A 133 2.79 -3.31 4.41
C ASP A 133 1.57 -3.37 3.46
N SER A 134 0.51 -2.62 3.79
CA SER A 134 -0.65 -2.45 2.93
C SER A 134 -0.46 -1.28 1.95
N ILE A 135 -1.28 -0.24 2.04
CA ILE A 135 -1.31 0.92 1.15
C ILE A 135 0.04 1.66 1.06
N PRO A 136 0.74 1.98 2.18
CA PRO A 136 1.98 2.75 2.09
C PRO A 136 3.09 2.04 1.32
N ALA A 137 3.32 0.76 1.61
CA ALA A 137 4.30 -0.03 0.87
C ALA A 137 3.88 -0.26 -0.58
N LYS A 138 2.60 -0.55 -0.84
CA LYS A 138 2.05 -0.72 -2.19
C LYS A 138 2.35 0.50 -3.08
N ASP A 139 2.10 1.71 -2.57
CA ASP A 139 2.37 2.95 -3.32
C ASP A 139 3.86 3.19 -3.57
N VAL A 140 4.70 3.10 -2.54
CA VAL A 140 6.14 3.38 -2.71
C VAL A 140 6.83 2.33 -3.57
N ILE A 141 6.44 1.05 -3.48
CA ILE A 141 6.98 0.00 -4.36
C ILE A 141 6.58 0.28 -5.82
N ALA A 142 5.33 0.68 -6.08
CA ALA A 142 4.90 1.08 -7.42
C ALA A 142 5.65 2.31 -7.94
N ALA A 143 5.91 3.29 -7.06
CA ALA A 143 6.71 4.46 -7.40
C ALA A 143 8.15 4.10 -7.76
N PHE A 144 8.76 3.24 -6.95
CA PHE A 144 10.13 2.79 -7.16
C PHE A 144 10.26 2.00 -8.45
N ASP A 145 9.32 1.08 -8.71
CA ASP A 145 9.27 0.34 -9.97
C ASP A 145 9.16 1.26 -11.18
N TYR A 146 8.27 2.26 -11.11
CA TYR A 146 8.15 3.26 -12.17
C TYR A 146 9.45 4.06 -12.35
N TYR A 147 10.08 4.48 -11.25
CA TYR A 147 11.36 5.18 -11.27
C TYR A 147 12.46 4.34 -11.93
N ILE A 148 12.61 3.06 -11.55
CA ILE A 148 13.60 2.15 -12.14
C ILE A 148 13.38 2.02 -13.65
N LYS A 149 12.13 1.78 -14.08
CA LYS A 149 11.80 1.52 -15.49
C LYS A 149 11.86 2.76 -16.38
N ASN A 150 11.58 3.95 -15.85
CA ASN A 150 11.37 5.14 -16.68
C ASN A 150 12.39 6.27 -16.45
N TYR A 151 12.99 6.35 -15.25
CA TYR A 151 13.82 7.50 -14.86
C TYR A 151 15.28 7.16 -14.57
N ASN A 152 15.54 6.07 -13.85
CA ASN A 152 16.87 5.74 -13.32
C ASN A 152 17.92 5.50 -14.42
N LYS A 153 17.52 4.88 -15.54
CA LYS A 153 18.40 4.60 -16.70
C LYS A 153 19.71 3.86 -16.31
N GLY A 154 19.65 2.98 -15.30
CA GLY A 154 20.80 2.19 -14.85
C GLY A 154 21.81 2.94 -13.98
N LYS A 155 21.48 4.13 -13.46
CA LYS A 155 22.36 4.85 -12.54
C LYS A 155 22.41 4.16 -11.17
N PRO A 156 23.56 4.21 -10.47
CA PRO A 156 23.58 3.89 -9.05
C PRO A 156 22.64 4.83 -8.29
N TYR A 157 21.99 4.30 -7.25
CA TYR A 157 21.04 5.06 -6.45
C TYR A 157 21.21 4.81 -4.95
N ILE A 158 20.75 5.77 -4.15
CA ILE A 158 20.71 5.70 -2.69
C ILE A 158 19.25 5.73 -2.24
N LEU A 159 18.87 4.79 -1.38
CA LEU A 159 17.58 4.80 -0.70
C LEU A 159 17.68 5.62 0.59
N VAL A 160 16.81 6.61 0.74
CA VAL A 160 16.76 7.46 1.94
C VAL A 160 15.36 7.44 2.49
N GLY A 161 15.18 7.05 3.75
CA GLY A 161 13.87 7.07 4.39
C GLY A 161 13.94 7.43 5.85
N HIS A 162 12.88 8.07 6.35
CA HIS A 162 12.71 8.41 7.76
C HIS A 162 11.37 7.92 8.29
N SER A 163 11.32 7.44 9.54
CA SER A 163 10.09 6.97 10.21
C SER A 163 9.28 5.96 9.38
N GLN A 164 8.01 6.24 9.05
CA GLN A 164 7.19 5.40 8.15
C GLN A 164 7.88 5.17 6.80
N GLY A 165 8.56 6.17 6.24
CA GLY A 165 9.32 6.01 5.00
C GLY A 165 10.45 4.99 5.12
N SER A 166 11.14 4.91 6.27
CA SER A 166 12.14 3.87 6.53
C SER A 166 11.51 2.47 6.59
N GLN A 167 10.35 2.34 7.24
CA GLN A 167 9.63 1.07 7.34
C GLN A 167 9.20 0.58 5.96
N VAL A 168 8.71 1.48 5.12
CA VAL A 168 8.34 1.16 3.74
C VAL A 168 9.56 0.77 2.90
N LEU A 169 10.70 1.45 3.05
CA LEU A 169 11.93 1.05 2.35
C LEU A 169 12.45 -0.33 2.77
N LEU A 170 12.30 -0.71 4.04
CA LEU A 170 12.61 -2.07 4.49
C LEU A 170 11.73 -3.11 3.79
N LEU A 171 10.44 -2.81 3.59
CA LEU A 171 9.52 -3.68 2.86
C LEU A 171 9.84 -3.73 1.37
N LEU A 172 10.23 -2.60 0.77
CA LEU A 172 10.72 -2.55 -0.61
C LEU A 172 11.96 -3.44 -0.79
N LEU A 173 12.96 -3.30 0.09
CA LEU A 173 14.14 -4.16 0.07
C LEU A 173 13.80 -5.64 0.23
N LYS A 174 12.83 -5.96 1.09
CA LYS A 174 12.40 -7.33 1.36
C LYS A 174 11.59 -7.95 0.22
N LYS A 175 10.76 -7.17 -0.48
CA LYS A 175 9.75 -7.68 -1.42
C LYS A 175 10.07 -7.41 -2.88
N TYR A 176 10.61 -6.23 -3.19
CA TYR A 176 10.83 -5.80 -4.56
C TYR A 176 12.20 -6.26 -5.08
N MET A 177 13.26 -6.04 -4.29
CA MET A 177 14.63 -6.32 -4.74
C MET A 177 14.92 -7.79 -5.07
N PRO A 178 14.43 -8.80 -4.30
CA PRO A 178 14.69 -10.20 -4.65
C PRO A 178 14.11 -10.61 -6.01
N GLU A 179 12.99 -10.00 -6.41
CA GLU A 179 12.33 -10.25 -7.70
C GLU A 179 12.89 -9.37 -8.84
N ASN A 180 13.74 -8.38 -8.51
CA ASN A 180 14.30 -7.41 -9.44
C ASN A 180 15.78 -7.11 -9.05
N PRO A 181 16.69 -8.08 -9.25
CA PRO A 181 18.09 -7.99 -8.80
C PRO A 181 18.93 -6.95 -9.58
#